data_AF-A0A0D3A457-F1
#
_entry.id   AF-A0A0D3A457-F1
#
_cell.length_a   1.000
_cell.length_b   1.000
_cell.length_c   1.000
_cell.angle_alpha   90.00
_cell.angle_beta   90.00
_cell.angle_gamma   90.00
#
_symmetry.space_group_name_H-M   'P 1'
#
loop_
_entity.id
_entity.type
_entity.pdbx_description
1 polymer ?
#
loop_
_entity_poly.entity_id
_entity_poly.type
_entity_poly.pdbx_seq_one_letter_code
_entity_poly.pdbx_strand_id
1 'polypeptide(L)'
;MRNRVEEKFLEFYESWIFQLEQYLHQLLIAHNNINTMSEIELRGLISKLTAHHKAYYTAKWAAIGEDILAFFGPVWLNPLEKSCFWLTGWKPSTAFRMLDRLRKSWRPTVVLVEAQVRRLEELRVKTRFDEERIETEMERYQVAMADRKMVELARLGCRVGGVEGESTVLVEAAVKGLATRLEKMVKAADCVRLKTLKGILDVLAPPQCVEFLAAAAAFQVQLRRWGNERHNVTHSYGS
;
A
#
# COMPACT_ATOMS: atom_id res chain seq x y z
N MET A 1 -8.67 9.64 21.02
CA MET A 1 -7.28 9.32 21.43
C MET A 1 -6.72 8.38 20.38
N ARG A 2 -5.51 8.64 19.89
CA ARG A 2 -4.81 7.69 19.01
C ARG A 2 -4.40 6.48 19.84
N ASN A 3 -4.46 5.29 19.26
CA ASN A 3 -3.99 4.10 19.95
C ASN A 3 -2.46 3.98 19.80
N ARG A 4 -1.81 3.18 20.66
CA ARG A 4 -0.35 3.05 20.68
C ARG A 4 0.24 2.57 19.35
N VAL A 5 -0.48 1.74 18.60
CA VAL A 5 -0.05 1.22 17.29
C VAL A 5 -0.06 2.35 16.26
N GLU A 6 -1.12 3.15 16.25
CA GLU A 6 -1.27 4.32 15.38
C GLU A 6 -0.17 5.36 15.60
N GLU A 7 0.19 5.66 16.86
CA GLU A 7 1.25 6.62 17.19
C GLU A 7 2.62 6.14 16.71
N LYS A 8 3.00 4.90 17.05
CA LYS A 8 4.26 4.31 16.61
C LYS A 8 4.36 4.21 15.08
N PHE A 9 3.27 3.81 14.42
CA PHE A 9 3.28 3.66 12.98
C PHE A 9 3.28 5.01 12.27
N LEU A 10 2.68 6.04 12.86
CA LEU A 10 2.80 7.43 12.38
C LEU A 10 4.25 7.90 12.40
N GLU A 11 4.94 7.78 13.53
CA GLU A 11 6.36 8.16 13.65
C GLU A 11 7.22 7.40 12.63
N PHE A 12 6.99 6.09 12.51
CA PHE A 12 7.65 5.28 11.49
C PHE A 12 7.37 5.78 10.06
N TYR A 13 6.10 6.05 9.73
CA TYR A 13 5.70 6.47 8.39
C TYR A 13 6.28 7.84 8.02
N GLU A 14 6.33 8.78 8.98
CA GLU A 14 6.94 10.09 8.78
C GLU A 14 8.43 10.00 8.49
N SER A 15 9.16 9.16 9.22
CA SER A 15 10.57 8.88 8.93
C SER A 15 10.74 8.18 7.58
N TRP A 16 9.87 7.20 7.29
CA TRP A 16 9.90 6.42 6.06
C TRP A 16 9.66 7.31 4.83
N ILE A 17 8.65 8.18 4.86
CA ILE A 17 8.34 9.05 3.72
C ILE A 17 9.43 10.12 3.52
N PHE A 18 10.02 10.63 4.60
CA PHE A 18 11.17 11.55 4.50
C PHE A 18 12.36 10.90 3.80
N GLN A 19 12.67 9.64 4.13
CA GLN A 19 13.70 8.88 3.43
C GLN A 19 13.33 8.60 1.96
N LEU A 20 12.05 8.33 1.66
CA LEU A 20 11.59 8.16 0.28
C LEU A 20 11.86 9.42 -0.55
N GLU A 21 11.66 10.62 0.01
CA GLU A 21 11.99 11.88 -0.68
C GLU A 21 13.48 11.97 -1.01
N GLN A 22 14.36 11.59 -0.08
CA GLN A 22 15.81 11.57 -0.32
C GLN A 22 16.21 10.57 -1.41
N TYR A 23 15.59 9.40 -1.44
CA TYR A 23 15.84 8.43 -2.50
C TYR A 23 15.26 8.87 -3.84
N LEU A 24 14.12 9.56 -3.86
CA LEU A 24 13.58 10.19 -5.06
C LEU A 24 14.58 11.18 -5.65
N HIS A 25 15.21 12.03 -4.83
CA HIS A 25 16.27 12.93 -5.31
C HIS A 25 17.43 12.16 -5.96
N GLN A 26 17.89 11.06 -5.35
CA GLN A 26 18.93 10.21 -5.95
C GLN A 26 18.50 9.59 -7.28
N LEU A 27 17.24 9.13 -7.39
CA LEU A 27 16.69 8.58 -8.63
C LEU A 27 16.59 9.63 -9.73
N LEU A 28 16.22 10.87 -9.41
CA LEU A 28 16.18 11.97 -10.37
C LEU A 28 17.57 12.38 -10.85
N ILE A 29 18.58 12.36 -9.97
CA ILE A 29 19.98 12.57 -10.36
C ILE A 29 20.42 11.44 -11.30
N ALA A 30 20.08 10.18 -10.98
CA ALA A 30 20.42 9.03 -11.81
C ALA A 30 19.71 9.07 -13.18
N HIS A 31 18.45 9.48 -13.22
CA HIS A 31 17.70 9.74 -14.46
C HIS A 31 18.43 10.72 -15.38
N ASN A 32 18.87 11.86 -14.84
CA ASN A 32 19.59 12.87 -15.62
C ASN A 32 20.98 12.42 -16.11
N ASN A 33 21.57 11.43 -15.44
CA ASN A 33 22.91 10.91 -15.72
C ASN A 33 22.88 9.46 -16.19
N ILE A 34 21.77 8.99 -16.75
CA ILE A 34 21.54 7.56 -17.00
C ILE A 34 22.54 6.94 -17.99
N ASN A 35 23.10 7.77 -18.87
CA ASN A 35 24.10 7.36 -19.88
C ASN A 35 25.54 7.37 -19.35
N THR A 36 25.80 8.01 -18.21
CA THR A 36 27.14 8.14 -17.62
C THR A 36 27.32 7.28 -16.37
N MET A 37 26.24 6.94 -15.67
CA MET A 37 26.28 6.04 -14.53
C MET A 37 26.53 4.59 -14.94
N SER A 38 27.37 3.91 -14.17
CA SER A 38 27.62 2.48 -14.36
C SER A 38 26.40 1.64 -13.94
N GLU A 39 26.28 0.46 -14.54
CA GLU A 39 25.20 -0.48 -14.18
C GLU A 39 25.23 -0.87 -12.69
N ILE A 40 26.43 -0.95 -12.09
CA ILE A 40 26.62 -1.27 -10.67
C ILE A 40 25.98 -0.19 -9.79
N GLU A 41 26.19 1.09 -10.11
CA GLU A 41 25.60 2.20 -9.37
C GLU A 41 24.07 2.21 -9.47
N LEU A 42 23.53 1.97 -10.68
CA LEU A 42 22.08 1.87 -10.89
C LEU A 42 21.48 0.73 -10.07
N ARG A 43 22.11 -0.46 -10.09
CA ARG A 43 21.68 -1.61 -9.29
C ARG A 43 21.75 -1.35 -7.79
N GLY A 44 22.77 -0.62 -7.33
CA GLY A 44 22.90 -0.19 -5.95
C GLY A 44 21.72 0.69 -5.51
N LEU A 45 21.33 1.66 -6.35
CA LEU A 45 20.19 2.54 -6.09
C LEU A 45 18.85 1.79 -6.10
N ILE A 46 18.63 0.90 -7.07
CA ILE A 46 17.44 0.04 -7.15
C ILE A 46 17.32 -0.83 -5.88
N SER A 47 18.45 -1.37 -5.42
CA SER A 47 18.49 -2.22 -4.21
C SER A 47 18.15 -1.43 -2.95
N LYS A 48 18.65 -0.20 -2.80
CA LYS A 48 18.28 0.70 -1.69
C LYS A 48 16.77 0.93 -1.64
N LEU A 49 16.16 1.27 -2.78
CA LEU A 49 14.73 1.56 -2.83
C LEU A 49 13.86 0.32 -2.61
N THR A 50 14.31 -0.83 -3.11
CA THR A 50 13.65 -2.12 -2.90
C THR A 50 13.70 -2.51 -1.42
N ALA A 51 14.86 -2.33 -0.77
CA ALA A 51 15.01 -2.56 0.67
C ALA A 51 14.14 -1.59 1.49
N HIS A 52 14.07 -0.33 1.09
CA HIS A 52 13.22 0.68 1.72
C HIS A 52 11.72 0.33 1.63
N HIS A 53 11.23 -0.13 0.47
CA HIS A 53 9.86 -0.63 0.34
C HIS A 53 9.63 -1.90 1.17
N LYS A 54 10.60 -2.83 1.20
CA LYS A 54 10.52 -4.04 2.04
C LYS A 54 10.39 -3.67 3.53
N ALA A 55 11.15 -2.68 4.00
CA ALA A 55 11.09 -2.21 5.38
C ALA A 55 9.69 -1.70 5.77
N TYR A 56 8.99 -0.99 4.87
CA TYR A 56 7.59 -0.59 5.09
C TYR A 56 6.68 -1.79 5.39
N TYR A 57 6.72 -2.83 4.55
CA TYR A 57 5.86 -3.99 4.74
C TYR A 57 6.26 -4.83 5.96
N THR A 58 7.56 -4.92 6.28
CA THR A 58 8.01 -5.55 7.53
C THR A 58 7.42 -4.84 8.75
N ALA A 59 7.51 -3.51 8.81
CA ALA A 59 6.95 -2.72 9.90
C ALA A 59 5.42 -2.83 9.95
N LYS A 60 4.75 -2.74 8.78
CA LYS A 60 3.31 -2.90 8.65
C LYS A 60 2.83 -4.26 9.16
N TRP A 61 3.51 -5.35 8.80
CA TRP A 61 3.13 -6.69 9.22
C TRP A 61 3.35 -6.95 10.71
N ALA A 62 4.35 -6.31 11.32
CA ALA A 62 4.53 -6.32 12.78
C ALA A 62 3.36 -5.60 13.47
N ALA A 63 3.03 -4.39 13.02
CA ALA A 63 1.95 -3.58 13.60
C ALA A 63 0.55 -4.18 13.38
N ILE A 64 0.30 -4.84 12.25
CA ILE A 64 -0.97 -5.55 11.97
C ILE A 64 -1.24 -6.65 13.00
N GLY A 65 -0.20 -7.30 13.52
CA GLY A 65 -0.36 -8.33 14.54
C GLY A 65 -0.80 -7.76 15.90
N GLU A 66 -0.60 -6.46 16.13
CA GLU A 66 -1.05 -5.75 17.33
C GLU A 66 -2.46 -5.16 17.12
N ASP A 67 -2.68 -4.44 16.02
CA ASP A 67 -3.99 -3.87 15.66
C ASP A 67 -4.15 -3.73 14.14
N ILE A 68 -4.95 -4.61 13.55
CA ILE A 68 -5.30 -4.57 12.13
C ILE A 68 -6.25 -3.42 11.77
N LEU A 69 -7.11 -2.99 12.70
CA LEU A 69 -8.15 -1.99 12.41
C LEU A 69 -7.56 -0.60 12.20
N ALA A 70 -6.44 -0.29 12.87
CA ALA A 70 -5.65 0.93 12.64
C ALA A 70 -5.27 1.12 11.15
N PHE A 71 -5.14 0.05 10.36
CA PHE A 71 -4.77 0.14 8.94
C PHE A 71 -5.95 0.41 8.00
N PHE A 72 -7.20 0.27 8.47
CA PHE A 72 -8.39 0.64 7.71
C PHE A 72 -8.79 2.11 7.90
N GLY A 73 -8.29 2.76 8.95
CA GLY A 73 -8.45 4.19 9.21
C GLY A 73 -7.12 4.90 9.50
N PRO A 74 -6.10 4.77 8.63
CA PRO A 74 -4.73 5.13 9.00
C PRO A 74 -4.59 6.62 9.33
N VAL A 75 -4.22 6.95 10.57
CA VAL A 75 -4.08 8.35 11.01
C VAL A 75 -2.89 9.08 10.40
N TRP A 76 -1.91 8.33 9.86
CA TRP A 76 -0.68 8.85 9.27
C TRP A 76 -0.79 9.26 7.79
N LEU A 77 -1.94 8.98 7.17
CA LEU A 77 -2.23 9.36 5.79
C LEU A 77 -3.24 10.50 5.74
N ASN A 78 -3.03 11.43 4.80
CA ASN A 78 -4.03 12.45 4.51
C ASN A 78 -5.21 11.88 3.69
N PRO A 79 -6.36 12.59 3.59
CA PRO A 79 -7.53 12.10 2.87
C PRO A 79 -7.28 11.77 1.40
N LEU A 80 -6.39 12.50 0.73
CA LEU A 80 -6.04 12.25 -0.67
C LEU A 80 -5.25 10.94 -0.83
N GLU A 81 -4.27 10.70 0.05
CA GLU A 81 -3.56 9.42 0.12
C GLU A 81 -4.53 8.25 0.37
N LYS A 82 -5.47 8.42 1.32
CA LYS A 82 -6.50 7.42 1.66
C LYS A 82 -7.42 7.09 0.49
N SER A 83 -7.77 8.09 -0.34
CA SER A 83 -8.65 7.88 -1.50
C SER A 83 -8.07 6.93 -2.56
N CYS A 84 -6.75 6.68 -2.52
CA CYS A 84 -6.06 5.81 -3.47
C CYS A 84 -5.99 4.33 -3.00
N PHE A 85 -6.69 3.98 -1.92
CA PHE A 85 -6.62 2.65 -1.31
C PHE A 85 -7.41 1.58 -2.06
N TRP A 86 -6.80 0.40 -2.15
CA TRP A 86 -7.39 -0.86 -2.55
C TRP A 86 -7.15 -1.86 -1.41
N LEU A 87 -7.96 -1.75 -0.35
CA LEU A 87 -7.72 -2.21 1.03
C LEU A 87 -6.86 -1.23 1.85
N THR A 88 -5.69 -1.66 2.35
CA THR A 88 -4.83 -0.87 3.25
C THR A 88 -3.56 -0.37 2.54
N GLY A 89 -3.66 -0.13 1.23
CA GLY A 89 -2.55 0.29 0.37
C GLY A 89 -2.94 0.37 -1.11
N TRP A 90 -1.98 0.62 -2.00
CA TRP A 90 -2.21 0.81 -3.43
C TRP A 90 -2.67 -0.47 -4.15
N LYS A 91 -3.36 -0.34 -5.30
CA LYS A 91 -3.78 -1.48 -6.13
C LYS A 91 -2.63 -1.96 -7.04
N PRO A 92 -2.13 -3.20 -6.96
CA PRO A 92 -1.03 -3.72 -7.78
C PRO A 92 -1.07 -3.36 -9.28
N SER A 93 -2.26 -3.36 -9.90
CA SER A 93 -2.48 -3.03 -11.30
C SER A 93 -2.18 -1.56 -11.66
N THR A 94 -2.06 -0.67 -10.67
CA THR A 94 -1.61 0.73 -10.90
C THR A 94 -0.15 0.79 -11.32
N ALA A 95 0.71 -0.12 -10.86
CA ALA A 95 2.11 -0.17 -11.25
C ALA A 95 2.27 -0.38 -12.76
N PHE A 96 1.50 -1.30 -13.35
CA PHE A 96 1.48 -1.50 -14.80
C PHE A 96 0.93 -0.27 -15.55
N ARG A 97 -0.08 0.41 -14.98
CA ARG A 97 -0.58 1.66 -15.55
C ARG A 97 0.49 2.76 -15.54
N MET A 98 1.27 2.89 -14.47
CA MET A 98 2.39 3.82 -14.42
C MET A 98 3.42 3.48 -15.50
N LEU A 99 3.81 2.21 -15.62
CA LEU A 99 4.75 1.76 -16.64
C LEU A 99 4.23 2.02 -18.08
N ASP A 100 2.94 1.77 -18.32
CA ASP A 100 2.26 2.09 -19.58
C ASP A 100 2.36 3.59 -19.91
N ARG A 101 2.24 4.48 -18.91
CA ARG A 101 2.38 5.93 -19.10
C ARG A 101 3.81 6.34 -19.44
N LEU A 102 4.82 5.71 -18.84
CA LEU A 102 6.23 5.96 -19.17
C LEU A 102 6.59 5.49 -20.59
N ARG A 103 5.87 4.47 -21.09
CA ARG A 103 6.07 3.90 -22.43
C ARG A 103 5.34 4.65 -23.54
N LYS A 104 4.13 5.13 -23.26
CA LYS A 104 3.18 5.67 -24.25
C LYS A 104 3.05 7.20 -24.18
N SER A 105 3.91 7.87 -23.41
CA SER A 105 3.96 9.34 -23.37
C SER A 105 4.51 9.90 -24.69
N TRP A 106 4.28 11.20 -24.93
CA TRP A 106 4.86 11.91 -26.07
C TRP A 106 6.40 11.86 -26.10
N ARG A 107 7.04 11.71 -24.93
CA ARG A 107 8.48 11.48 -24.78
C ARG A 107 8.68 10.24 -23.91
N PRO A 108 8.69 9.03 -24.49
CA PRO A 108 8.85 7.80 -23.74
C PRO A 108 10.18 7.80 -23.00
N THR A 109 10.15 7.59 -21.69
CA THR A 109 11.37 7.41 -20.88
C THR A 109 11.74 5.93 -20.76
N VAL A 110 10.79 5.03 -21.01
CA VAL A 110 10.99 3.59 -20.98
C VAL A 110 10.65 2.98 -22.33
N VAL A 111 11.63 2.37 -22.99
CA VAL A 111 11.45 1.58 -24.21
C VAL A 111 11.65 0.11 -23.85
N LEU A 112 10.66 -0.74 -24.15
CA LEU A 112 10.68 -2.17 -23.82
C LEU A 112 10.77 -3.01 -25.09
N VAL A 113 11.62 -4.03 -25.07
CA VAL A 113 11.65 -5.04 -26.14
C VAL A 113 10.44 -5.98 -26.04
N GLU A 114 10.10 -6.65 -27.15
CA GLU A 114 8.90 -7.50 -27.22
C GLU A 114 8.86 -8.59 -26.14
N ALA A 115 10.00 -9.22 -25.84
CA ALA A 115 10.11 -10.21 -24.78
C ALA A 115 9.81 -9.64 -23.38
N GLN A 116 10.15 -8.37 -23.12
CA GLN A 116 9.78 -7.70 -21.87
C GLN A 116 8.27 -7.42 -21.83
N VAL A 117 7.69 -6.98 -22.95
CA VAL A 117 6.24 -6.73 -23.05
C VAL A 117 5.43 -7.99 -22.77
N ARG A 118 5.80 -9.12 -23.39
CA ARG A 118 5.12 -10.41 -23.18
C ARG A 118 5.18 -10.85 -21.70
N ARG A 119 6.37 -10.82 -21.08
CA ARG A 119 6.55 -11.17 -19.66
C ARG A 119 5.78 -10.24 -18.71
N LEU A 120 5.71 -8.95 -19.02
CA LEU A 120 4.93 -8.00 -18.22
C LEU A 120 3.43 -8.23 -18.34
N GLU A 121 2.93 -8.61 -19.51
CA GLU A 121 1.51 -8.91 -19.68
C GLU A 121 1.12 -10.22 -18.97
N GLU A 122 1.97 -11.25 -19.03
CA GLU A 122 1.80 -12.47 -18.22
C GLU A 122 1.75 -12.15 -16.72
N LEU A 123 2.69 -11.32 -16.24
CA LEU A 123 2.70 -10.86 -14.84
C LEU A 123 1.43 -10.06 -14.52
N ARG A 124 0.98 -9.20 -15.41
CA ARG A 124 -0.24 -8.40 -15.24
C ARG A 124 -1.48 -9.25 -15.09
N VAL A 125 -1.65 -10.27 -15.94
CA VAL A 125 -2.77 -11.22 -15.87
C VAL A 125 -2.76 -11.95 -14.53
N LYS A 126 -1.59 -12.46 -14.12
CA LYS A 126 -1.43 -13.10 -12.81
C LYS A 126 -1.76 -12.17 -11.65
N THR A 127 -1.25 -10.94 -11.68
CA THR A 127 -1.54 -9.93 -10.66
C THR A 127 -3.04 -9.65 -10.59
N ARG A 128 -3.73 -9.46 -11.72
CA ARG A 128 -5.19 -9.22 -11.74
C ARG A 128 -5.97 -10.39 -11.16
N PHE A 129 -5.61 -11.62 -11.49
CA PHE A 129 -6.24 -12.80 -10.91
C PHE A 129 -6.11 -12.83 -9.38
N ASP A 130 -4.91 -12.51 -8.87
CA ASP A 130 -4.69 -12.39 -7.43
C ASP A 130 -5.47 -11.22 -6.81
N GLU A 131 -5.61 -10.10 -7.53
CA GLU A 131 -6.46 -8.97 -7.13
C GLU A 131 -7.92 -9.37 -6.97
N GLU A 132 -8.51 -9.96 -8.02
CA GLU A 132 -9.91 -10.40 -8.05
C GLU A 132 -10.21 -11.41 -6.94
N ARG A 133 -9.27 -12.32 -6.66
CA ARG A 133 -9.38 -13.27 -5.55
C ARG A 133 -9.46 -12.57 -4.20
N ILE A 134 -8.66 -11.53 -3.98
CA ILE A 134 -8.68 -10.75 -2.73
C ILE A 134 -9.98 -9.92 -2.62
N GLU A 135 -10.42 -9.32 -3.72
CA GLU A 135 -11.68 -8.56 -3.77
C GLU A 135 -12.88 -9.45 -3.43
N THR A 136 -12.94 -10.64 -4.02
CA THR A 136 -13.98 -11.64 -3.73
C THR A 136 -13.99 -12.03 -2.24
N GLU A 137 -12.81 -12.20 -1.63
CA GLU A 137 -12.72 -12.50 -0.21
C GLU A 137 -13.15 -11.32 0.68
N MET A 138 -12.90 -10.08 0.24
CA MET A 138 -13.38 -8.88 0.93
C MET A 138 -14.90 -8.75 0.84
N GLU A 139 -15.49 -9.03 -0.33
CA GLU A 139 -16.95 -9.06 -0.48
C GLU A 139 -17.57 -10.13 0.42
N ARG A 140 -17.02 -11.35 0.45
CA ARG A 140 -17.46 -12.41 1.37
C ARG A 140 -17.31 -12.01 2.84
N TYR A 141 -16.29 -11.23 3.18
CA TYR A 141 -16.14 -10.69 4.53
C TYR A 141 -17.27 -9.71 4.85
N GLN A 142 -17.55 -8.77 3.95
CA GLN A 142 -18.60 -7.76 4.14
C GLN A 142 -20.00 -8.38 4.23
N VAL A 143 -20.30 -9.39 3.42
CA VAL A 143 -21.58 -10.12 3.49
C VAL A 143 -21.71 -10.83 4.85
N ALA A 144 -20.66 -11.51 5.32
CA ALA A 144 -20.67 -12.23 6.60
C ALA A 144 -20.89 -11.31 7.81
N MET A 145 -20.60 -10.00 7.71
CA MET A 145 -20.89 -9.03 8.78
C MET A 145 -22.39 -8.82 9.01
N ALA A 146 -23.23 -9.11 8.00
CA ALA A 146 -24.68 -9.01 8.10
C ALA A 146 -25.36 -10.35 8.42
N ASP A 147 -24.59 -11.41 8.68
CA ASP A 147 -25.15 -12.72 9.00
C ASP A 147 -25.93 -12.69 10.31
N ARG A 148 -26.94 -13.57 10.40
CA ARG A 148 -27.83 -13.71 11.57
C ARG A 148 -27.06 -13.75 12.90
N LYS A 149 -25.96 -14.50 12.96
CA LYS A 149 -25.13 -14.62 14.17
C LYS A 149 -24.49 -13.28 14.57
N MET A 150 -23.97 -12.52 13.60
CA MET A 150 -23.39 -11.20 13.87
C MET A 150 -24.46 -10.20 14.33
N VAL A 151 -25.65 -10.25 13.73
CA VAL A 151 -26.79 -9.42 14.14
C VAL A 151 -27.28 -9.77 15.55
N GLU A 152 -27.37 -11.06 15.89
CA GLU A 152 -27.73 -11.53 17.23
C GLU A 152 -26.68 -11.09 18.28
N LEU A 153 -25.38 -11.20 17.96
CA LEU A 153 -24.29 -10.71 18.82
C LEU A 153 -24.37 -9.19 19.04
N ALA A 154 -24.61 -8.41 17.98
CA ALA A 154 -24.78 -6.96 18.08
C ALA A 154 -25.95 -6.58 18.99
N ARG A 155 -27.07 -7.31 18.91
CA ARG A 155 -28.24 -7.10 19.78
C ARG A 155 -27.97 -7.45 21.25
N LEU A 156 -27.18 -8.48 21.52
CA LEU A 156 -26.77 -8.81 22.89
C LEU A 156 -25.93 -7.68 23.51
N GLY A 157 -25.04 -7.06 22.74
CA GLY A 157 -24.24 -5.92 23.19
C GLY A 157 -25.04 -4.66 23.55
N CYS A 158 -26.28 -4.51 23.06
CA CYS A 158 -27.14 -3.34 23.36
C CYS A 158 -28.06 -3.53 24.58
N ARG A 159 -28.06 -4.69 25.24
CA ARG A 159 -28.98 -4.93 26.38
C ARG A 159 -28.57 -4.05 27.58
N VAL A 160 -29.47 -3.13 27.95
CA VAL A 160 -29.36 -2.30 29.15
C VAL A 160 -29.56 -3.21 30.37
N GLY A 161 -28.52 -3.40 31.18
CA GLY A 161 -28.53 -4.31 32.34
C GLY A 161 -27.24 -5.10 32.57
N GLY A 162 -26.26 -4.96 31.67
CA GLY A 162 -24.98 -5.66 31.76
C GLY A 162 -25.01 -6.97 30.99
N VAL A 163 -24.01 -7.15 30.15
CA VAL A 163 -23.76 -8.41 29.47
C VAL A 163 -23.11 -9.34 30.51
N GLU A 164 -23.83 -10.35 31.00
CA GLU A 164 -23.24 -11.40 31.84
C GLU A 164 -21.99 -11.97 31.15
N GLY A 165 -20.97 -12.35 31.93
CA GLY A 165 -19.61 -12.61 31.45
C GLY A 165 -19.49 -13.52 30.22
N GLU A 166 -20.35 -14.53 30.08
CA GLU A 166 -20.36 -15.45 28.93
C GLU A 166 -20.66 -14.74 27.60
N SER A 167 -21.58 -13.77 27.59
CA SER A 167 -21.92 -13.05 26.37
C SER A 167 -20.86 -12.02 25.97
N THR A 168 -20.12 -11.45 26.92
CA THR A 168 -18.99 -10.55 26.60
C THR A 168 -17.86 -11.33 25.94
N VAL A 169 -17.54 -12.51 26.49
CA VAL A 169 -16.53 -13.42 25.94
C VAL A 169 -16.88 -13.87 24.51
N LEU A 170 -18.15 -14.15 24.22
CA LEU A 170 -18.62 -14.53 22.88
C LEU A 170 -18.44 -13.39 21.86
N VAL A 171 -18.77 -12.15 22.23
CA VAL A 171 -18.60 -10.98 21.37
C VAL A 171 -17.12 -10.72 21.09
N GLU A 172 -16.26 -10.76 22.12
CA GLU A 172 -14.81 -10.59 21.97
C GLU A 172 -14.19 -11.66 21.06
N ALA A 173 -14.58 -12.93 21.23
CA ALA A 173 -14.12 -14.03 20.38
C ALA A 173 -14.52 -13.81 18.91
N ALA A 174 -15.75 -13.36 18.65
CA ALA A 174 -16.22 -13.04 17.31
C ALA A 174 -15.43 -11.89 16.67
N VAL A 175 -15.22 -10.79 17.40
CA VAL A 175 -14.42 -9.64 16.94
C VAL A 175 -12.98 -10.07 16.64
N LYS A 176 -12.36 -10.88 17.50
CA LYS A 176 -11.02 -11.42 17.27
C LYS A 176 -10.95 -12.31 16.03
N GLY A 177 -11.98 -13.12 15.78
CA GLY A 177 -12.11 -13.93 14.57
C GLY A 177 -12.15 -13.08 13.29
N LEU A 178 -12.91 -11.99 13.31
CA LEU A 178 -12.97 -11.02 12.20
C LEU A 178 -11.63 -10.33 11.96
N ALA A 179 -10.98 -9.85 13.03
CA ALA A 179 -9.66 -9.23 12.96
C ALA A 179 -8.63 -10.18 12.34
N THR A 180 -8.62 -11.45 12.75
CA THR A 180 -7.73 -12.48 12.20
C THR A 180 -7.97 -12.71 10.71
N ARG A 181 -9.23 -12.69 10.25
CA ARG A 181 -9.57 -12.81 8.82
C ARG A 181 -9.07 -11.61 8.02
N LEU A 182 -9.25 -10.39 8.54
CA LEU A 182 -8.73 -9.16 7.93
C LEU A 182 -7.20 -9.16 7.86
N GLU A 183 -6.52 -9.58 8.92
CA GLU A 183 -5.05 -9.69 8.96
C GLU A 183 -4.53 -10.58 7.83
N LYS A 184 -5.11 -11.79 7.67
CA LYS A 184 -4.72 -12.71 6.60
C LYS A 184 -4.93 -12.10 5.22
N MET A 185 -6.06 -11.42 5.01
CA MET A 185 -6.38 -10.77 3.74
C MET A 185 -5.43 -9.62 3.41
N VAL A 186 -5.12 -8.77 4.40
CA VAL A 186 -4.17 -7.65 4.22
C VAL A 186 -2.77 -8.16 3.92
N LYS A 187 -2.29 -9.18 4.65
CA LYS A 187 -0.98 -9.81 4.37
C LYS A 187 -0.94 -10.44 2.98
N ALA A 188 -2.03 -11.06 2.53
CA ALA A 188 -2.13 -11.58 1.16
C ALA A 188 -2.06 -10.44 0.12
N ALA A 189 -2.78 -9.35 0.32
CA ALA A 189 -2.73 -8.18 -0.56
C ALA A 189 -1.35 -7.53 -0.62
N ASP A 190 -0.69 -7.37 0.53
CA ASP A 190 0.68 -6.87 0.59
C ASP A 190 1.68 -7.80 -0.11
N CYS A 191 1.47 -9.12 -0.03
CA CYS A 191 2.26 -10.09 -0.76
C CYS A 191 2.11 -9.91 -2.28
N VAL A 192 0.89 -9.65 -2.79
CA VAL A 192 0.66 -9.38 -4.21
C VAL A 192 1.35 -8.08 -4.64
N ARG A 193 1.31 -7.03 -3.82
CA ARG A 193 2.04 -5.77 -4.05
C ARG A 193 3.54 -6.01 -4.20
N LEU A 194 4.14 -6.72 -3.24
CA LEU A 194 5.57 -7.04 -3.25
C LEU A 194 5.97 -7.92 -4.44
N LYS A 195 5.18 -8.96 -4.74
CA LYS A 195 5.41 -9.84 -5.91
C LYS A 195 5.30 -9.08 -7.22
N THR A 196 4.34 -8.17 -7.33
CA THR A 196 4.15 -7.34 -8.53
C THR A 196 5.32 -6.40 -8.73
N LEU A 197 5.72 -5.67 -7.67
CA LEU A 197 6.88 -4.76 -7.74
C LEU A 197 8.15 -5.52 -8.10
N LYS A 198 8.44 -6.63 -7.41
CA LYS A 198 9.59 -7.49 -7.71
C LYS A 198 9.55 -8.01 -9.15
N GLY A 199 8.41 -8.54 -9.59
CA GLY A 199 8.25 -9.08 -10.93
C GLY A 199 8.46 -8.04 -12.03
N ILE A 200 8.02 -6.80 -11.83
CA ILE A 200 8.30 -5.69 -12.76
C ILE A 200 9.81 -5.43 -12.81
N LEU A 201 10.46 -5.26 -11.64
CA LEU A 201 11.89 -4.98 -11.55
C LEU A 201 12.78 -6.12 -12.11
N ASP A 202 12.34 -7.37 -12.01
CA ASP A 202 13.04 -8.53 -12.56
C ASP A 202 12.97 -8.57 -14.10
N VAL A 203 11.94 -7.97 -14.72
CA VAL A 203 11.78 -7.92 -16.19
C VAL A 203 12.50 -6.72 -16.80
N LEU A 204 12.55 -5.61 -16.08
CA LEU A 204 13.13 -4.35 -16.53
C LEU A 204 14.67 -4.36 -16.44
N ALA A 205 15.33 -3.67 -17.38
CA ALA A 205 16.75 -3.38 -17.30
C ALA A 205 17.01 -2.28 -16.24
N PRO A 206 18.21 -2.20 -15.65
CA PRO A 206 18.49 -1.25 -14.58
C PRO A 206 18.11 0.22 -14.89
N PRO A 207 18.37 0.76 -16.10
CA PRO A 207 17.90 2.11 -16.44
C PRO A 207 16.37 2.25 -16.39
N GLN A 208 15.65 1.28 -16.94
CA GLN A 208 14.18 1.25 -16.94
C GLN A 208 13.61 1.13 -15.52
N CYS A 209 14.29 0.39 -14.63
CA CYS A 209 13.95 0.32 -13.22
C CYS A 209 14.07 1.68 -12.55
N VAL A 210 15.14 2.44 -12.81
CA VAL A 210 15.31 3.79 -12.24
C VAL A 210 14.17 4.71 -12.68
N GLU A 211 13.81 4.72 -13.97
CA GLU A 211 12.66 5.49 -14.48
C GLU A 211 11.36 5.14 -13.76
N PHE A 212 11.08 3.83 -13.70
CA PHE A 212 9.85 3.33 -13.09
C PHE A 212 9.77 3.67 -11.60
N LEU A 213 10.86 3.45 -10.87
CA LEU A 213 10.94 3.74 -9.44
C LEU A 213 10.91 5.24 -9.14
N ALA A 214 11.54 6.08 -9.98
CA ALA A 214 11.48 7.53 -9.87
C ALA A 214 10.03 8.01 -10.02
N ALA A 215 9.31 7.51 -11.03
CA ALA A 215 7.91 7.86 -11.25
C ALA A 215 7.01 7.41 -10.10
N ALA A 216 7.21 6.19 -9.58
CA ALA A 216 6.44 5.66 -8.46
C ALA A 216 6.69 6.44 -7.16
N ALA A 217 7.96 6.73 -6.83
CA ALA A 217 8.33 7.51 -5.66
C ALA A 217 7.84 8.96 -5.78
N ALA A 218 8.00 9.58 -6.96
CA ALA A 218 7.48 10.91 -7.23
C ALA A 218 5.96 10.96 -7.04
N PHE A 219 5.23 9.98 -7.57
CA PHE A 219 3.79 9.92 -7.39
C PHE A 219 3.39 9.88 -5.91
N GLN A 220 4.03 9.03 -5.10
CA GLN A 220 3.72 8.92 -3.67
C GLN A 220 4.05 10.22 -2.90
N VAL A 221 5.23 10.80 -3.16
CA VAL A 221 5.67 12.05 -2.53
C VAL A 221 4.74 13.21 -2.91
N GLN A 222 4.39 13.35 -4.18
CA GLN A 222 3.50 14.43 -4.66
C GLN A 222 2.07 14.27 -4.14
N LEU A 223 1.55 13.04 -4.10
CA LEU A 223 0.22 12.78 -3.54
C LEU A 223 0.13 13.25 -2.08
N ARG A 224 1.18 13.01 -1.29
CA ARG A 224 1.25 13.50 0.09
C ARG A 224 1.33 15.03 0.14
N ARG A 225 2.20 15.66 -0.65
CA ARG A 225 2.35 17.12 -0.70
C ARG A 225 1.04 17.83 -1.05
N TRP A 226 0.39 17.42 -2.14
CA TRP A 226 -0.89 17.98 -2.56
C TRP A 226 -1.99 17.79 -1.51
N GLY A 227 -2.03 16.64 -0.85
CA GLY A 227 -3.00 16.37 0.20
C GLY A 227 -2.80 17.26 1.44
N ASN A 228 -1.54 17.49 1.83
CA ASN A 228 -1.19 18.34 2.97
C ASN A 228 -1.45 19.83 2.66
N GLU A 229 -1.10 20.30 1.47
CA GLU A 229 -1.38 21.67 1.01
C GLU A 229 -2.87 21.99 1.08
N ARG A 230 -3.74 21.08 0.61
CA ARG A 230 -5.19 21.26 0.66
C ARG A 230 -5.73 21.30 2.09
N HIS A 231 -5.16 20.50 2.99
CA HIS A 231 -5.56 20.48 4.40
C HIS A 231 -5.24 21.81 5.09
N ASN A 232 -4.07 22.38 4.81
CA ASN A 232 -3.66 23.67 5.36
C ASN A 232 -4.55 24.81 4.85
N VAL A 233 -4.93 24.79 3.57
CA VAL A 233 -5.85 25.79 2.98
C VAL A 233 -7.24 25.73 3.63
N THR A 234 -7.77 24.54 3.92
CA THR A 234 -9.10 24.42 4.57
C THR A 234 -9.13 24.89 6.03
N HIS A 235 -7.99 24.90 6.73
CA HIS A 235 -7.90 25.39 8.10
C HIS A 235 -7.58 26.88 8.22
N SER A 236 -7.02 27.52 7.19
CA SER A 236 -6.73 28.96 7.22
C SER A 236 -7.95 29.86 6.94
N TYR A 237 -9.04 29.33 6.39
CA TYR A 237 -10.30 30.07 6.15
C TYR A 237 -11.38 29.84 7.21
N GLY A 238 -11.05 29.13 8.30
CA GLY A 238 -12.00 28.76 9.36
C GLY A 238 -11.57 29.18 10.76
N SER A 239 -10.69 30.19 10.89
CA SER A 239 -10.28 30.80 12.16
C SER A 239 -10.81 32.22 12.28
#